data_AF-A0A9X1UD45-F1
#
_entry.id   AF-A0A9X1UD45-F1
#
_cell.length_a   1.000
_cell.length_b   1.000
_cell.length_c   1.000
_cell.angle_alpha   90.00
_cell.angle_beta   90.00
_cell.angle_gamma   90.00
#
_symmetry.space_group_name_H-M   'P 1'
#
loop_
_entity.id
_entity.type
_entity.pdbx_description
1 polymer ?
#
loop_
_entity_poly.entity_id
_entity_poly.type
_entity_poly.pdbx_seq_one_letter_code
_entity_poly.pdbx_strand_id
1 'polypeptide(L)'
;MKLTSEQVKQTINQLGAQVLPDEHPAMPQLNSMFGEHTFFVDEMGLKVLEPTPSLNAERQTGEVVSLADWSDADLTRLMAHEPEPTGVIVVFEHVRH
;
A
#
# COMPACT_ATOMS: atom_id res chain seq x y z
N MET A 1 3.00 -3.60 6.23
CA MET A 1 3.34 -5.03 6.06
C MET A 1 3.88 -5.35 4.67
N LYS A 2 4.59 -6.47 4.49
CA LYS A 2 4.94 -7.03 3.17
C LYS A 2 3.87 -8.03 2.72
N LEU A 3 3.34 -7.82 1.52
CA LEU A 3 2.29 -8.65 0.92
C LEU A 3 2.89 -9.76 0.06
N THR A 4 2.20 -10.90 -0.03
CA THR A 4 2.54 -11.94 -1.01
C THR A 4 2.17 -11.50 -2.43
N SER A 5 2.73 -12.15 -3.45
CA SER A 5 2.41 -11.87 -4.85
C SER A 5 0.92 -11.96 -5.18
N GLU A 6 0.17 -12.84 -4.50
CA GLU A 6 -1.29 -12.96 -4.67
C GLU A 6 -2.03 -11.78 -4.02
N GLN A 7 -1.64 -11.39 -2.81
CA GLN A 7 -2.20 -10.25 -2.10
C GLN A 7 -1.90 -8.93 -2.84
N VAL A 8 -0.72 -8.80 -3.45
CA VAL A 8 -0.38 -7.66 -4.32
C VAL A 8 -1.36 -7.58 -5.49
N LYS A 9 -1.59 -8.68 -6.22
CA LYS A 9 -2.53 -8.70 -7.34
C LYS A 9 -3.96 -8.34 -6.91
N GLN A 10 -4.41 -8.89 -5.77
CA GLN A 10 -5.73 -8.56 -5.22
C GLN A 10 -5.83 -7.08 -4.83
N THR A 11 -4.78 -6.52 -4.25
CA THR A 11 -4.71 -5.09 -3.91
C THR A 11 -4.78 -4.22 -5.15
N ILE A 12 -3.97 -4.51 -6.18
CA ILE A 12 -3.97 -3.78 -7.45
C ILE A 12 -5.38 -3.78 -8.07
N ASN A 13 -6.05 -4.95 -8.10
CA ASN A 13 -7.38 -5.09 -8.67
C ASN A 13 -8.47 -4.32 -7.89
N GLN A 14 -8.35 -4.23 -6.56
CA GLN A 14 -9.34 -3.56 -5.71
C GLN A 14 -9.09 -2.05 -5.57
N LEU A 15 -7.82 -1.64 -5.47
CA LEU A 15 -7.40 -0.26 -5.21
C LEU A 15 -7.20 0.55 -6.50
N GLY A 16 -6.89 -0.11 -7.62
CA GLY A 16 -6.52 0.58 -8.86
C GLY A 16 -5.15 1.24 -8.82
N ALA A 17 -4.32 0.94 -7.82
CA ALA A 17 -2.96 1.42 -7.68
C ALA A 17 -1.94 0.45 -8.28
N GLN A 18 -0.74 0.93 -8.57
CA GLN A 18 0.38 0.12 -9.03
C GLN A 18 1.32 -0.19 -7.86
N VAL A 19 1.90 -1.39 -7.84
CA VAL A 19 2.93 -1.75 -6.86
C VAL A 19 4.28 -1.15 -7.26
N LEU A 20 5.01 -0.56 -6.31
CA LEU A 20 6.41 -0.19 -6.50
C LEU A 20 7.29 -1.45 -6.41
N PRO A 21 8.08 -1.77 -7.45
CA PRO A 21 9.00 -2.90 -7.41
C PRO A 21 10.07 -2.70 -6.33
N ASP A 22 10.51 -3.79 -5.68
CA ASP A 22 11.55 -3.72 -4.64
C ASP A 22 12.91 -3.21 -5.17
N GLU A 23 13.15 -3.29 -6.48
CA GLU A 23 14.34 -2.75 -7.16
C GLU A 23 14.24 -1.25 -7.49
N HIS A 24 13.12 -0.59 -7.16
CA HIS A 24 12.92 0.82 -7.47
C HIS A 24 13.92 1.71 -6.70
N PRO A 25 14.55 2.72 -7.33
CA PRO A 25 15.63 3.51 -6.71
C PRO A 25 15.20 4.27 -5.43
N ALA A 26 13.89 4.53 -5.26
CA ALA A 26 13.35 5.14 -4.05
C ALA A 26 13.20 4.17 -2.86
N MET A 27 13.28 2.86 -3.07
CA MET A 27 13.01 1.84 -2.03
C MET A 27 13.89 1.99 -0.78
N PRO A 28 15.21 2.24 -0.86
CA PRO A 28 16.03 2.44 0.34
C PRO A 28 15.56 3.63 1.19
N GLN A 29 15.12 4.72 0.55
CA GLN A 29 14.61 5.89 1.23
C GLN A 29 13.24 5.63 1.85
N LEU A 30 12.31 5.03 1.09
CA LEU A 30 10.98 4.67 1.57
C LEU A 30 11.06 3.72 2.77
N ASN A 31 11.90 2.70 2.68
CA ASN A 31 12.13 1.76 3.79
C ASN A 31 12.74 2.45 5.01
N SER A 32 13.63 3.44 4.82
CA SER A 32 14.19 4.20 5.94
C SER A 32 13.18 5.13 6.61
N MET A 33 12.19 5.63 5.89
CA MET A 33 11.19 6.56 6.42
C MET A 33 9.99 5.85 7.04
N PHE A 34 9.52 4.80 6.38
CA PHE A 34 8.24 4.15 6.69
C PHE A 34 8.42 2.69 7.14
N GLY A 35 9.63 2.15 7.11
CA GLY A 35 9.90 0.74 7.38
C GLY A 35 9.67 -0.15 6.15
N GLU A 36 9.78 -1.46 6.33
CA GLU A 36 9.60 -2.42 5.24
C GLU A 36 8.12 -2.68 4.94
N HIS A 37 7.63 -2.10 3.84
CA HIS A 37 6.25 -2.29 3.38
C HIS A 37 6.22 -2.66 1.88
N THR A 38 5.09 -3.20 1.44
CA THR A 38 4.75 -3.18 0.02
C THR A 38 4.13 -1.82 -0.29
N PHE A 39 4.82 -1.02 -1.10
CA PHE A 39 4.37 0.31 -1.47
C PHE A 39 3.53 0.26 -2.73
N PHE A 40 2.47 1.07 -2.74
CA PHE A 40 1.58 1.27 -3.87
C PHE A 40 1.57 2.75 -4.25
N VAL A 41 1.43 3.03 -5.54
CA VAL A 41 1.34 4.39 -6.06
C VAL A 41 0.17 4.53 -7.02
N ASP A 42 -0.54 5.64 -6.91
CA ASP A 42 -1.63 6.04 -7.81
C ASP A 42 -1.55 7.55 -8.09
N GLU A 43 -2.60 8.12 -8.69
CA GLU A 43 -2.68 9.54 -9.03
C GLU A 43 -2.73 10.49 -7.81
N MET A 44 -3.01 9.98 -6.62
CA MET A 44 -3.02 10.77 -5.38
C MET A 44 -1.66 10.71 -4.68
N GLY A 45 -0.99 9.56 -4.70
CA GLY A 45 0.35 9.44 -4.13
C GLY A 45 0.71 8.03 -3.67
N LEU A 46 1.59 7.98 -2.67
CA LEU A 46 2.16 6.76 -2.10
C LEU A 46 1.29 6.22 -0.96
N LYS A 47 1.01 4.92 -1.03
CA LYS A 47 0.17 4.20 -0.09
C LYS A 47 0.81 2.90 0.35
N VAL A 48 0.42 2.42 1.52
CA VAL A 48 0.71 1.07 2.01
C VAL A 48 -0.58 0.43 2.52
N LEU A 49 -0.54 -0.89 2.72
CA LEU A 49 -1.60 -1.57 3.47
C LEU A 49 -1.10 -1.87 4.87
N GLU A 50 -1.93 -1.53 5.85
CA GLU A 50 -1.76 -1.92 7.24
C GLU A 50 -2.77 -3.02 7.62
N PRO A 51 -2.36 -4.04 8.40
CA PRO A 51 -3.28 -5.08 8.85
C PRO A 51 -4.39 -4.47 9.70
N THR A 52 -5.64 -4.79 9.39
CA THR A 52 -6.77 -4.42 10.26
C THR A 52 -7.16 -5.60 11.14
N PRO A 53 -7.47 -5.37 12.43
CA PRO A 53 -8.02 -6.40 13.29
C PRO A 53 -9.44 -6.73 12.83
N SER A 54 -9.58 -7.71 11.94
CA SER A 54 -10.88 -8.22 11.51
C SER A 54 -11.52 -9.02 12.65
N LEU A 55 -12.72 -8.61 13.09
CA LEU A 55 -13.51 -9.32 14.12
C LEU A 55 -13.87 -10.77 13.70
N ASN A 56 -13.88 -11.05 12.40
CA ASN A 56 -14.05 -12.39 11.84
C ASN A 56 -12.68 -12.90 11.40
N ALA A 57 -12.05 -13.76 12.20
CA ALA A 57 -10.72 -14.33 11.99
C ALA A 57 -10.56 -15.17 10.70
N GLU A 58 -11.60 -15.26 9.87
CA GLU A 58 -11.64 -16.06 8.65
C GLU A 58 -11.18 -15.30 7.39
N ARG A 59 -10.93 -13.98 7.46
CA ARG A 59 -10.46 -13.20 6.29
C ARG A 59 -9.41 -12.18 6.71
N GLN A 60 -8.23 -12.26 6.11
CA GLN A 60 -7.21 -11.23 6.29
C GLN A 60 -7.66 -9.97 5.53
N THR A 61 -7.64 -8.84 6.22
CA THR A 61 -7.97 -7.53 5.65
C THR A 61 -6.83 -6.56 5.88
N GLY A 62 -6.65 -5.64 4.93
CA GLY A 62 -5.72 -4.52 5.05
C GLY A 62 -6.44 -3.21 4.83
N GLU A 63 -6.19 -2.22 5.68
CA GLU A 63 -6.60 -0.84 5.43
C GLU A 63 -5.52 -0.13 4.63
N VAL A 64 -5.93 0.64 3.63
CA VAL A 64 -5.04 1.46 2.83
C VAL A 64 -4.73 2.74 3.61
N VAL A 65 -3.45 2.98 3.81
CA VAL A 65 -2.92 4.15 4.50
C VAL A 65 -2.11 5.00 3.52
N SER A 66 -2.43 6.29 3.43
CA SER A 66 -1.66 7.26 2.64
C SER A 66 -0.43 7.70 3.42
N LEU A 67 0.71 7.76 2.75
CA LEU A 67 2.00 8.15 3.35
C LEU A 67 2.58 9.42 2.73
N ALA A 68 2.29 9.68 1.47
CA ALA A 68 2.77 10.83 0.75
C ALA A 68 1.84 11.16 -0.40
N ASP A 69 1.65 12.45 -0.67
CA ASP A 69 0.89 12.92 -1.81
C ASP A 69 1.81 13.54 -2.86
N TRP A 70 1.35 13.56 -4.11
CA TRP A 70 2.05 14.30 -5.16
C TRP A 70 2.02 15.81 -4.90
N SER A 71 3.20 16.42 -4.96
CA SER A 71 3.36 17.86 -4.74
C SER A 71 3.39 18.69 -6.03
N ASP A 72 3.37 18.02 -7.19
CA ASP A 72 3.41 18.61 -8.52
C ASP A 72 2.46 17.90 -9.48
N ALA A 73 1.97 18.62 -10.48
CA ALA A 73 1.03 18.11 -11.47
C ALA A 73 1.66 17.08 -12.43
N ASP A 74 3.00 17.05 -12.54
CA ASP A 74 3.72 16.09 -13.37
C ASP A 74 3.97 14.75 -12.65
N LEU A 75 3.54 14.62 -11.39
CA LEU A 75 3.68 13.43 -10.54
C LEU A 75 5.14 12.97 -10.43
N THR A 76 6.06 13.92 -10.22
CA THR A 76 7.50 13.66 -10.13
C THR A 76 8.06 13.76 -8.72
N ARG A 77 7.32 14.38 -7.79
CA ARG A 77 7.76 14.66 -6.42
C ARG A 77 6.66 14.31 -5.42
N LEU A 78 6.95 13.31 -4.59
CA LEU A 78 6.13 12.97 -3.43
C LEU A 78 6.53 13.81 -2.22
N MET A 79 5.54 14.27 -1.46
CA MET A 79 5.72 14.92 -0.18
C MET A 79 5.12 14.05 0.92
N ALA A 80 6.00 13.49 1.75
CA ALA A 80 5.59 12.68 2.89
C ALA A 80 4.79 13.49 3.91
N HIS A 81 3.79 12.85 4.51
CA HIS A 81 2.98 13.38 5.60
C HIS A 81 2.83 12.31 6.70
N GLU A 82 2.11 12.65 7.78
CA GLU A 82 1.77 11.66 8.80
C GLU A 82 0.86 10.57 8.21
N PRO A 83 1.09 9.28 8.49
CA PRO A 83 0.27 8.21 7.91
C PRO A 83 -1.24 8.42 8.15
N GLU A 84 -2.00 8.51 7.06
CA GLU A 84 -3.44 8.80 7.12
C GLU A 84 -4.28 7.60 6.63
N PRO A 85 -5.14 7.02 7.48
CA PRO A 85 -6.06 5.97 7.05
C PRO A 85 -7.07 6.51 6.04
N THR A 86 -7.18 5.86 4.89
CA THR A 86 -8.08 6.30 3.82
C THR A 86 -9.51 5.78 4.00
N GLY A 87 -9.73 4.83 4.94
CA GLY A 87 -10.99 4.10 5.09
C GLY A 87 -11.24 3.04 4.01
N VAL A 88 -10.33 2.89 3.03
CA VAL A 88 -10.42 1.86 2.01
C VAL A 88 -9.90 0.54 2.59
N ILE A 89 -10.76 -0.48 2.61
CA ILE A 89 -10.42 -1.82 3.08
C ILE A 89 -10.24 -2.75 1.90
N VAL A 90 -9.07 -3.38 1.81
CA VAL A 90 -8.76 -4.46 0.88
C VAL A 90 -8.99 -5.78 1.59
N VAL A 91 -9.80 -6.64 0.96
CA VAL A 91 -10.09 -7.98 1.47
C VAL A 91 -9.24 -8.98 0.72
N PHE A 92 -8.45 -9.78 1.45
CA PHE A 92 -7.70 -10.87 0.84
C PHE A 92 -8.52 -12.15 0.90
N GLU A 93 -8.71 -12.79 -0.26
CA GLU A 93 -9.36 -14.09 -0.29
C GLU A 93 -8.42 -15.14 0.28
N HIS A 94 -8.95 -16.03 1.13
CA HIS A 94 -8.23 -17.23 1.53
C HIS A 94 -8.05 -18.11 0.30
N VAL A 95 -6.80 -18.27 -0.13
CA VAL A 95 -6.46 -19.36 -1.06
C VAL A 95 -6.60 -20.64 -0.26
N ARG A 96 -7.74 -21.34 -0.44
CA ARG A 96 -7.90 -22.71 0.03
C ARG A 96 -6.85 -23.55 -0.69
N HIS A 97 -5.84 -23.96 0.07
CA HIS A 97 -4.77 -24.82 -0.40
C HIS A 97 -5.20 -26.30 -0.41
#